data_AF-X1AP76-F1
#
_entry.id   AF-X1AP76-F1
#
_cell.length_a   1.000
_cell.length_b   1.000
_cell.length_c   1.000
_cell.angle_alpha   90.00
_cell.angle_beta   90.00
_cell.angle_gamma   90.00
#
_symmetry.space_group_name_H-M   'P 1'
#
loop_
_entity.id
_entity.type
_entity.pdbx_description
1 polymer ?
#
loop_
_entity_poly.entity_id
_entity_poly.type
_entity_poly.pdbx_seq_one_letter_code
_entity_poly.pdbx_strand_id
1 'polypeptide(L)'
;TISVRILPRDTLVSIDPPIQTAYDVNATFSFTFDDVTGALNDPIANDAKLTVTTSLSDYSITYNSGTRTFTISFDTVQFGALGLQTFTLDVRWDGAPFYANQTGRSISVTVIARQTVLDYQAPSPTQYLDNVTFSVTWISNLVNFPDCYLA
;
A
#
# COMPACT_ATOMS: atom_id res chain seq x y z
N THR A 1 36.37 -20.16 35.28
CA THR A 1 35.98 -18.87 34.69
C THR A 1 34.47 -18.87 34.53
N ILE A 2 33.77 -17.86 35.06
CA ILE A 2 32.31 -17.73 34.88
C ILE A 2 32.08 -16.78 33.70
N SER A 3 31.27 -17.19 32.73
CA SER A 3 30.88 -16.37 31.58
C SER A 3 29.36 -16.37 31.42
N VAL A 4 28.80 -15.22 31.04
CA VAL A 4 27.37 -15.03 30.76
C VAL A 4 27.20 -14.71 29.28
N ARG A 5 26.14 -15.25 28.66
CA ARG A 5 25.75 -14.95 27.28
C ARG A 5 24.56 -14.00 27.29
N ILE A 6 24.67 -12.90 26.57
CA ILE A 6 23.58 -11.95 26.34
C ILE A 6 22.96 -12.27 24.97
N LEU A 7 21.64 -12.33 24.90
CA LEU A 7 20.88 -12.54 23.68
C LEU A 7 20.07 -11.27 23.35
N PRO A 8 19.81 -11.00 22.06
CA PRO A 8 18.87 -9.96 21.67
C PRO A 8 17.46 -10.28 22.15
N ARG A 9 16.63 -9.24 22.23
CA ARG A 9 15.20 -9.35 22.54
C ARG A 9 14.45 -9.86 21.31
N ASP A 10 13.57 -10.83 21.51
CA ASP A 10 12.76 -11.38 20.43
C ASP A 10 11.70 -10.36 20.02
N THR A 11 11.47 -10.27 18.71
CA THR A 11 10.54 -9.30 18.13
C THR A 11 9.62 -9.92 17.10
N LEU A 12 8.50 -9.23 16.85
CA LEU A 12 7.51 -9.58 15.84
C LEU A 12 7.18 -8.32 15.02
N VAL A 13 6.98 -8.47 13.71
CA VAL A 13 6.33 -7.44 12.90
C VAL A 13 4.92 -7.92 12.59
N SER A 14 3.91 -7.25 13.17
CA SER A 14 2.50 -7.55 12.93
C SER A 14 2.00 -6.64 11.82
N ILE A 15 1.55 -7.23 10.70
CA ILE A 15 1.18 -6.50 9.49
C ILE A 15 -0.34 -6.52 9.35
N ASP A 16 -0.92 -5.34 9.17
CA ASP A 16 -2.26 -5.15 8.64
C ASP A 16 -2.14 -4.91 7.12
N PRO A 17 -2.47 -5.90 6.28
CA PRO A 17 -2.16 -5.88 4.86
C PRO A 17 -2.94 -4.80 4.11
N PRO A 18 -2.44 -4.36 2.95
CA PRO A 18 -3.21 -3.46 2.10
C PRO A 18 -4.45 -4.16 1.54
N ILE A 19 -5.53 -3.42 1.41
CA ILE A 19 -6.71 -3.90 0.70
C ILE A 19 -6.46 -3.93 -0.81
N GLN A 20 -7.33 -4.64 -1.52
CA GLN A 20 -7.36 -4.59 -2.99
C GLN A 20 -7.55 -3.15 -3.46
N THR A 21 -6.63 -2.67 -4.31
CA THR A 21 -6.53 -1.26 -4.69
C THR A 21 -6.49 -1.13 -6.22
N ALA A 22 -7.14 -0.11 -6.76
CA ALA A 22 -7.11 0.14 -8.20
C ALA A 22 -5.72 0.58 -8.67
N TYR A 23 -5.41 0.33 -9.95
CA TYR A 23 -4.22 0.86 -10.59
C TYR A 23 -4.20 2.39 -10.55
N ASP A 24 -3.02 2.99 -10.39
CA ASP A 24 -2.81 4.44 -10.29
C ASP A 24 -3.58 5.06 -9.11
N VAL A 25 -3.65 4.33 -7.99
CA VAL A 25 -4.24 4.78 -6.73
C VAL A 25 -3.30 4.39 -5.59
N ASN A 26 -3.12 5.28 -4.62
CA ASN A 26 -2.30 4.96 -3.45
C ASN A 26 -2.91 3.82 -2.64
N ALA A 27 -2.13 2.75 -2.47
CA ALA A 27 -2.40 1.69 -1.52
C ALA A 27 -1.69 2.00 -0.20
N THR A 28 -2.27 1.52 0.90
CA THR A 28 -1.71 1.68 2.25
C THR A 28 -1.72 0.36 2.99
N PHE A 29 -0.66 0.08 3.74
CA PHE A 29 -0.66 -0.98 4.75
C PHE A 29 -0.08 -0.43 6.04
N SER A 30 -0.37 -1.08 7.15
CA SER A 30 0.17 -0.68 8.45
C SER A 30 0.84 -1.85 9.17
N PHE A 31 1.72 -1.54 10.11
CA PHE A 31 2.35 -2.55 10.94
C PHE A 31 2.74 -2.03 12.32
N THR A 32 2.86 -2.94 13.28
CA THR A 32 3.53 -2.72 14.57
C THR A 32 4.81 -3.55 14.62
N PHE A 33 5.81 -3.06 15.35
CA PHE A 33 7.04 -3.79 15.65
C PHE A 33 7.03 -4.08 17.14
N ASP A 34 6.78 -5.32 17.55
CA ASP A 34 6.50 -5.67 18.94
C ASP A 34 7.68 -6.43 19.56
N ASP A 35 7.97 -6.13 20.82
CA ASP A 35 8.82 -6.96 21.67
C ASP A 35 8.00 -8.12 22.23
N VAL A 36 8.42 -9.34 21.94
CA VAL A 36 7.75 -10.58 22.33
C VAL A 36 8.62 -11.43 23.26
N THR A 37 9.67 -10.85 23.84
CA THR A 37 10.54 -11.53 24.81
C THR A 37 9.81 -11.87 26.11
N GLY A 38 8.77 -11.10 26.45
CA GLY A 38 7.96 -11.26 27.65
C GLY A 38 6.69 -12.08 27.44
N ALA A 39 5.81 -12.09 28.45
CA ALA A 39 4.51 -12.75 28.36
C ALA A 39 3.46 -11.96 27.54
N LEU A 40 3.74 -10.68 27.26
CA LEU A 40 2.88 -9.77 26.50
C LEU A 40 3.68 -9.20 25.33
N ASN A 41 2.98 -8.94 24.23
CA ASN A 41 3.52 -8.18 23.11
C ASN A 41 3.49 -6.69 23.50
N ASP A 42 4.66 -6.07 23.59
CA ASP A 42 4.79 -4.62 23.82
C ASP A 42 5.24 -3.93 22.52
N PRO A 43 4.38 -3.11 21.89
CA PRO A 43 4.76 -2.45 20.65
C PRO A 43 5.93 -1.49 20.86
N ILE A 44 6.98 -1.58 20.07
CA ILE A 44 8.18 -0.75 20.15
C ILE A 44 7.88 0.59 19.46
N ALA A 45 8.15 1.69 20.17
CA ALA A 45 7.95 3.03 19.63
C ALA A 45 9.00 3.37 18.55
N ASN A 46 8.67 4.32 17.68
CA ASN A 46 9.64 4.89 16.76
C ASN A 46 10.81 5.55 17.52
N ASP A 47 12.04 5.30 17.07
CA ASP A 47 13.27 5.75 17.68
C ASP A 47 14.34 5.97 16.60
N ALA A 48 15.37 6.77 16.88
CA ALA A 48 16.50 6.97 15.96
C ALA A 48 17.27 5.68 15.64
N LYS A 49 17.15 4.66 16.48
CA LYS A 49 17.73 3.32 16.30
C LYS A 49 16.91 2.43 15.36
N LEU A 50 15.65 2.78 15.11
CA LEU A 50 14.75 2.02 14.26
C LEU A 50 14.94 2.44 12.81
N THR A 51 15.20 1.49 11.93
CA THR A 51 15.26 1.69 10.49
C THR A 51 14.23 0.81 9.81
N VAL A 52 13.34 1.42 9.03
CA VAL A 52 12.31 0.74 8.23
C VAL A 52 12.65 0.94 6.76
N THR A 53 12.79 -0.17 6.03
CA THR A 53 13.10 -0.17 4.60
C THR A 53 12.19 -1.13 3.85
N THR A 54 11.88 -0.82 2.60
CA THR A 54 11.05 -1.67 1.74
C THR A 54 11.64 -1.75 0.33
N SER A 55 11.26 -2.77 -0.44
CA SER A 55 11.62 -2.90 -1.86
C SER A 55 10.74 -2.07 -2.80
N LEU A 56 9.80 -1.29 -2.28
CA LEU A 56 9.03 -0.32 -3.06
C LEU A 56 9.94 0.79 -3.59
N SER A 57 9.67 1.26 -4.80
CA SER A 57 10.47 2.29 -5.47
C SER A 57 10.13 3.71 -5.01
N ASP A 58 8.86 3.96 -4.70
CA ASP A 58 8.36 5.21 -4.16
C ASP A 58 7.30 4.93 -3.10
N TYR A 59 7.47 5.54 -1.93
CA TYR A 59 6.61 5.37 -0.77
C TYR A 59 6.82 6.49 0.25
N SER A 60 5.82 6.68 1.10
CA SER A 60 5.92 7.51 2.30
C SER A 60 5.62 6.69 3.54
N ILE A 61 6.29 7.00 4.65
CA ILE A 61 6.05 6.39 5.96
C ILE A 61 5.54 7.45 6.92
N THR A 62 4.49 7.12 7.64
CA THR A 62 3.97 7.91 8.76
C THR A 62 3.94 7.06 10.03
N TYR A 63 4.04 7.70 11.19
CA TYR A 63 4.04 7.02 12.49
C TYR A 63 3.01 7.65 13.43
N ASN A 64 2.21 6.81 14.06
CA ASN A 64 1.26 7.20 15.11
C ASN A 64 1.80 6.78 16.48
N SER A 65 2.18 7.76 17.32
CA SER A 65 2.73 7.50 18.66
C SER A 65 1.71 6.98 19.67
N GLY A 66 0.41 7.24 19.47
CA GLY A 66 -0.65 6.78 20.36
C GLY A 66 -0.91 5.28 20.23
N THR A 67 -0.85 4.75 19.01
CA THR A 67 -1.05 3.32 18.72
C THR A 67 0.26 2.56 18.45
N ARG A 68 1.39 3.28 18.38
CA ARG A 68 2.71 2.76 17.99
C ARG A 68 2.68 2.04 16.63
N THR A 69 1.91 2.60 15.69
CA THR A 69 1.68 2.01 14.36
C THR A 69 2.41 2.80 13.29
N PHE A 70 3.06 2.09 12.37
CA PHE A 70 3.64 2.65 11.16
C PHE A 70 2.68 2.42 10.00
N THR A 71 2.46 3.44 9.17
CA THR A 71 1.66 3.33 7.95
C THR A 71 2.51 3.70 6.76
N ILE A 72 2.56 2.80 5.78
CA ILE A 72 3.26 3.01 4.51
C ILE A 72 2.23 3.22 3.40
N SER A 73 2.36 4.33 2.67
CA SER A 73 1.54 4.67 1.51
C SER A 73 2.40 4.68 0.26
N PHE A 74 1.90 4.06 -0.82
CA PHE A 74 2.64 3.88 -2.05
C PHE A 74 1.70 3.83 -3.26
N ASP A 75 2.14 4.34 -4.40
CA ASP A 75 1.34 4.35 -5.64
C ASP A 75 1.40 2.99 -6.33
N THR A 76 0.25 2.42 -6.72
CA THR A 76 0.18 1.15 -7.45
C THR A 76 0.72 1.21 -8.88
N VAL A 77 0.94 2.40 -9.47
CA VAL A 77 1.63 2.54 -10.77
C VAL A 77 2.98 1.85 -10.78
N GLN A 78 3.68 1.85 -9.65
CA GLN A 78 5.05 1.34 -9.58
C GLN A 78 5.20 -0.15 -9.91
N PHE A 79 4.11 -0.93 -9.84
CA PHE A 79 4.13 -2.34 -10.22
C PHE A 79 4.00 -2.57 -11.73
N GLY A 80 3.51 -1.59 -12.48
CA GLY A 80 3.36 -1.66 -13.94
C GLY A 80 2.35 -2.69 -14.47
N ALA A 81 1.70 -3.46 -13.59
CA ALA A 81 0.76 -4.52 -13.98
C ALA A 81 -0.35 -4.73 -12.93
N LEU A 82 -1.47 -5.28 -13.40
CA LEU A 82 -2.57 -5.72 -12.55
C LEU A 82 -2.28 -7.09 -11.93
N GLY A 83 -3.07 -7.48 -10.93
CA GLY A 83 -2.99 -8.77 -10.25
C GLY A 83 -2.27 -8.70 -8.90
N LEU A 84 -1.84 -9.86 -8.41
CA LEU A 84 -1.14 -9.97 -7.14
C LEU A 84 0.29 -9.43 -7.29
N GLN A 85 0.61 -8.40 -6.54
CA GLN A 85 1.94 -7.80 -6.46
C GLN A 85 2.53 -8.04 -5.08
N THR A 86 3.84 -8.28 -5.02
CA THR A 86 4.55 -8.55 -3.76
C THR A 86 5.77 -7.65 -3.61
N PHE A 87 6.05 -7.28 -2.37
CA PHE A 87 7.24 -6.51 -2.00
C PHE A 87 7.69 -6.91 -0.60
N THR A 88 8.91 -6.52 -0.21
CA THR A 88 9.48 -6.87 1.09
C THR A 88 9.51 -5.67 2.03
N LEU A 89 9.36 -5.95 3.32
CA LEU A 89 9.58 -5.04 4.44
C LEU A 89 10.71 -5.58 5.32
N ASP A 90 11.62 -4.66 5.67
CA ASP A 90 12.72 -4.87 6.59
C ASP A 90 12.59 -3.85 7.74
N VAL A 91 12.55 -4.35 8.97
CA VAL A 91 12.56 -3.56 10.21
C VAL A 91 13.81 -3.93 10.99
N ARG A 92 14.71 -2.96 11.15
CA ARG A 92 16.00 -3.14 11.84
C ARG A 92 16.10 -2.23 13.05
N TRP A 93 16.79 -2.70 14.09
CA TRP A 93 17.08 -1.95 15.29
C TRP A 93 18.58 -1.98 15.60
N ASP A 94 19.16 -0.83 15.91
CA ASP A 94 20.57 -0.71 16.30
C ASP A 94 20.77 -0.42 17.79
N GLY A 95 21.79 -1.05 18.39
CA GLY A 95 22.16 -0.84 19.79
C GLY A 95 21.12 -1.30 20.83
N ALA A 96 21.33 -0.89 22.08
CA ALA A 96 20.47 -1.31 23.20
C ALA A 96 19.02 -0.77 23.04
N PRO A 97 17.98 -1.56 23.36
CA PRO A 97 18.01 -2.82 24.12
C PRO A 97 18.21 -4.10 23.26
N PHE A 98 18.78 -3.97 22.06
CA PHE A 98 19.13 -5.06 21.15
C PHE A 98 17.93 -5.89 20.70
N TYR A 99 16.93 -5.23 20.09
CA TYR A 99 15.83 -5.92 19.44
C TYR A 99 16.30 -6.69 18.21
N ALA A 100 15.79 -7.92 18.03
CA ALA A 100 16.06 -8.71 16.85
C ALA A 100 15.52 -8.03 15.58
N ASN A 101 16.29 -8.07 14.50
CA ASN A 101 15.88 -7.54 13.20
C ASN A 101 14.85 -8.46 12.55
N GLN A 102 13.88 -7.87 11.86
CA GLN A 102 12.82 -8.57 11.14
C GLN A 102 12.92 -8.20 9.66
N THR A 103 13.57 -9.07 8.88
CA THR A 103 13.89 -8.81 7.47
C THR A 103 13.19 -9.79 6.53
N GLY A 104 12.96 -9.37 5.28
CA GLY A 104 12.35 -10.19 4.24
C GLY A 104 10.88 -10.50 4.49
N ARG A 105 10.16 -9.63 5.22
CA ARG A 105 8.72 -9.80 5.45
C ARG A 105 7.99 -9.50 4.15
N SER A 106 7.41 -10.54 3.54
CA SER A 106 6.68 -10.43 2.28
C SER A 106 5.29 -9.84 2.53
N ILE A 107 4.94 -8.81 1.78
CA ILE A 107 3.63 -8.17 1.78
C ILE A 107 3.08 -8.27 0.37
N SER A 108 1.77 -8.52 0.26
CA SER A 108 1.08 -8.59 -1.02
C SER A 108 -0.05 -7.59 -1.09
N VAL A 109 -0.28 -7.07 -2.30
CA VAL A 109 -1.43 -6.23 -2.65
C VAL A 109 -2.01 -6.72 -3.96
N THR A 110 -3.34 -6.79 -4.05
CA THR A 110 -4.01 -7.08 -5.32
C THR A 110 -4.34 -5.77 -6.02
N VAL A 111 -3.70 -5.54 -7.17
CA VAL A 111 -3.93 -4.37 -8.02
C VAL A 111 -5.01 -4.71 -9.04
N ILE A 112 -6.09 -3.93 -9.09
CA ILE A 112 -7.20 -4.14 -10.03
C ILE A 112 -7.33 -3.04 -11.07
N ALA A 113 -8.03 -3.34 -12.16
CA ALA A 113 -8.42 -2.33 -13.11
C ALA A 113 -9.27 -1.25 -12.44
N ARG A 114 -9.15 -0.02 -12.94
CA ARG A 114 -10.02 1.09 -12.51
C ARG A 114 -11.45 0.83 -12.96
N GLN A 115 -12.40 1.13 -12.08
CA GLN A 115 -13.81 1.13 -12.46
C GLN A 115 -14.11 2.39 -13.28
N THR A 116 -14.58 2.19 -14.50
CA THR A 116 -15.06 3.26 -15.38
C THR A 116 -16.55 3.07 -15.63
N VAL A 117 -17.31 4.17 -15.62
CA VAL A 117 -18.71 4.18 -16.04
C VAL A 117 -18.77 4.74 -17.46
N LEU A 118 -19.47 4.03 -18.33
CA LEU A 118 -19.82 4.50 -19.66
C LEU A 118 -21.17 5.23 -19.56
N ASP A 119 -21.18 6.52 -19.85
CA ASP A 119 -22.41 7.29 -19.94
C ASP A 119 -22.62 7.75 -21.38
N TYR A 120 -23.88 7.72 -21.82
CA TYR A 120 -24.28 8.20 -23.14
C TYR A 120 -25.66 8.84 -23.07
N GLN A 121 -25.81 9.96 -23.78
CA GLN A 121 -27.12 10.60 -23.96
C GLN A 121 -27.78 10.04 -25.21
N ALA A 122 -29.02 9.57 -25.07
CA ALA A 122 -29.80 9.15 -26.22
C ALA A 122 -30.01 10.37 -27.15
N PRO A 123 -29.67 10.27 -28.45
CA PRO A 123 -29.90 11.36 -29.38
C PRO A 123 -31.41 11.64 -29.52
N SER A 124 -31.75 12.90 -29.73
CA SER A 124 -33.15 13.29 -29.95
C SER A 124 -33.74 12.56 -31.17
N PRO A 125 -35.05 12.24 -31.18
CA PRO A 125 -35.71 11.62 -32.33
C PRO A 125 -35.44 12.42 -33.60
N THR A 126 -34.88 11.77 -34.60
CA THR A 126 -34.42 12.41 -35.85
C THR A 126 -35.18 11.82 -37.03
N GLN A 127 -35.47 12.66 -38.03
CA GLN A 127 -36.30 12.27 -39.17
C GLN A 127 -35.55 11.31 -40.11
N TYR A 128 -36.30 10.56 -40.91
CA TYR A 128 -35.74 9.63 -41.88
C TYR A 128 -34.93 10.40 -42.95
N LEU A 129 -33.70 9.91 -43.23
CA LEU A 129 -32.65 10.52 -44.08
C LEU A 129 -31.81 11.64 -43.45
N ASP A 130 -32.06 12.01 -42.20
CA ASP A 130 -31.20 12.94 -41.46
C ASP A 130 -30.08 12.20 -40.71
N ASN A 131 -28.91 12.85 -40.60
CA ASN A 131 -27.79 12.32 -39.86
C ASN A 131 -27.98 12.51 -38.35
N VAL A 132 -27.75 11.44 -37.59
CA VAL A 132 -27.71 11.47 -36.12
C VAL A 132 -26.28 11.44 -35.64
N THR A 133 -25.94 12.33 -34.71
CA THR A 133 -24.67 12.30 -33.98
C THR A 133 -24.99 12.05 -32.51
N PHE A 134 -24.25 11.13 -31.88
CA PHE A 134 -24.30 10.91 -30.44
C PHE A 134 -22.88 10.97 -29.88
N SER A 135 -22.77 11.43 -28.64
CA SER A 135 -21.50 11.52 -27.92
C SER A 135 -21.47 10.47 -26.81
N VAL A 136 -20.29 9.91 -26.57
CA VAL A 136 -20.04 8.87 -25.57
C VAL A 136 -18.90 9.33 -24.67
N THR A 137 -19.15 9.38 -23.37
CA THR A 137 -18.18 9.84 -22.36
C THR A 137 -17.79 8.72 -21.42
N TRP A 138 -16.49 8.57 -21.15
CA TRP A 138 -15.96 7.66 -20.13
C TRP A 138 -15.64 8.43 -18.86
N ILE A 139 -16.36 8.13 -17.78
CA ILE A 139 -16.16 8.77 -16.49
C ILE A 139 -15.46 7.77 -15.57
N SER A 140 -14.29 8.15 -15.05
CA SER A 140 -13.69 7.45 -13.90
C SER A 140 -13.93 8.26 -12.63
N ASN A 141 -13.95 7.59 -11.49
CA ASN A 141 -14.15 8.22 -10.19
C ASN A 141 -13.00 9.16 -9.76
N LEU A 142 -11.90 9.24 -10.52
CA LEU A 142 -10.73 10.05 -10.19
C LEU A 142 -10.29 11.03 -11.29
N VAL A 143 -10.68 10.85 -12.56
CA VAL A 143 -10.45 11.81 -13.65
C VAL A 143 -11.56 11.70 -14.70
N ASN A 144 -12.09 12.86 -15.12
CA ASN A 144 -12.98 12.98 -16.26
C ASN A 144 -12.12 12.89 -17.55
N PHE A 145 -12.20 11.79 -18.30
CA PHE A 145 -11.44 11.67 -19.54
C PHE A 145 -12.18 12.42 -20.66
N PRO A 146 -11.52 13.32 -21.40
CA PRO A 146 -12.17 13.99 -22.54
C PRO A 146 -12.43 12.99 -23.67
N ASP A 147 -13.60 13.16 -24.28
CA ASP A 147 -14.23 12.37 -25.34
C ASP A 147 -13.27 11.63 -26.30
N CYS A 148 -13.43 10.31 -26.39
CA CYS A 148 -12.92 9.56 -27.55
C CYS A 148 -13.86 9.76 -28.73
N TYR A 149 -13.44 10.56 -29.71
CA TYR A 149 -14.07 10.55 -31.04
C TYR A 149 -13.82 9.20 -31.70
N LEU A 150 -14.89 8.44 -31.93
CA LEU A 150 -14.87 7.30 -32.85
C LEU A 150 -14.73 7.86 -34.27
N ALA A 151 -13.63 7.50 -34.93
CA ALA A 151 -13.43 7.72 -36.37
C ALA A 151 -14.15 6.65 -37.19
#